data_AF-A0A5S3VSQ7-F1
#
_entry.id   AF-A0A5S3VSQ7-F1
#
_cell.length_a   1.000
_cell.length_b   1.000
_cell.length_c   1.000
_cell.angle_alpha   90.00
_cell.angle_beta   90.00
_cell.angle_gamma   90.00
#
_symmetry.space_group_name_H-M   'P 1'
#
loop_
_entity.id
_entity.type
_entity.pdbx_description
1 polymer ?
#
loop_
_entity_poly.entity_id
_entity_poly.type
_entity_poly.pdbx_seq_one_letter_code
_entity_poly.pdbx_strand_id
1 'polypeptide(L)' 'KSPYLDNLPVLSITAQKLSDYRLRVAPHAHQLGTAEVAIMVLALANEVDASTKLEQHFIKFRDAYLLGKRNKGRPE' A
#
# COMPACT_ATOMS: atom_id res chain seq x y z
N LYS A 1 -10.17 -0.91 -24.61
CA LYS A 1 -10.61 0.27 -23.82
C LYS A 1 -12.13 0.23 -23.72
N SER A 2 -12.70 0.57 -22.57
CA SER A 2 -14.16 0.58 -22.37
C SER A 2 -14.70 1.96 -22.78
N PRO A 3 -15.58 2.07 -23.80
CA PRO A 3 -16.14 3.35 -24.23
C PRO A 3 -16.88 4.10 -23.12
N TYR A 4 -17.42 3.34 -22.14
CA TYR A 4 -18.12 3.90 -20.98
C TYR A 4 -17.20 4.66 -20.01
N LEU A 5 -15.92 4.25 -19.92
CA LEU A 5 -14.94 4.84 -19.00
C LEU A 5 -14.05 5.88 -19.68
N ASP A 6 -14.15 6.07 -21.00
CA ASP A 6 -13.25 6.94 -21.76
C ASP A 6 -13.35 8.42 -21.37
N ASN A 7 -14.50 8.85 -20.84
CA ASN A 7 -14.72 10.23 -20.40
C ASN A 7 -14.32 10.50 -18.95
N LEU A 8 -13.91 9.47 -18.19
CA LEU A 8 -13.53 9.66 -16.79
C LEU A 8 -12.04 10.04 -16.68
N PRO A 9 -11.70 10.99 -15.80
CA PRO A 9 -10.31 11.34 -15.57
C PRO A 9 -9.57 10.14 -14.98
N VAL A 10 -8.45 9.77 -15.62
CA VAL A 10 -7.61 8.67 -15.18
C VAL A 10 -6.47 9.21 -14.32
N LEU A 11 -6.46 8.82 -13.05
CA LEU A 11 -5.36 9.12 -12.14
C LEU A 11 -4.26 8.06 -12.33
N SER A 12 -3.11 8.47 -12.88
CA SER A 12 -1.93 7.61 -12.98
C SER A 12 -1.05 7.80 -11.75
N ILE A 13 -0.77 6.71 -11.04
CA ILE A 13 0.06 6.72 -9.83
C ILE A 13 1.35 5.98 -10.14
N THR A 14 2.47 6.70 -10.17
CA THR A 14 3.79 6.12 -10.38
C THR A 14 4.54 6.15 -9.06
N ALA A 15 4.70 4.99 -8.42
CA ALA A 15 5.54 4.90 -7.23
C ALA A 15 7.01 5.10 -7.60
N GLN A 16 7.59 6.22 -7.16
CA GLN A 16 9.04 6.43 -7.18
C GLN A 16 9.73 5.64 -6.07
N LYS A 17 9.00 5.31 -4.99
CA LYS A 17 9.50 4.53 -3.86
C LYS A 17 9.22 3.04 -4.09
N LEU A 18 10.24 2.21 -3.95
CA LEU A 18 10.08 0.75 -3.98
C LEU A 18 9.03 0.35 -2.93
N SER A 19 8.08 -0.52 -3.31
CA SER A 19 7.06 -1.00 -2.39
C SER A 19 7.72 -1.69 -1.19
N ASP A 20 7.49 -1.16 0.01
CA ASP A 20 7.95 -1.76 1.27
C ASP A 20 6.92 -2.78 1.80
N TYR A 21 5.96 -3.14 0.94
CA TYR A 21 4.84 -4.01 1.20
C TYR A 21 5.27 -5.49 1.26
N ARG A 22 5.84 -5.88 2.40
CA ARG A 22 6.29 -7.26 2.66
C ARG A 22 5.20 -8.17 3.28
N LEU A 23 3.93 -7.77 3.27
CA LEU A 23 2.84 -8.55 3.89
C LEU A 23 2.48 -9.82 3.11
N ARG A 24 2.61 -9.77 1.78
CA ARG A 24 2.66 -10.93 0.89
C ARG A 24 3.97 -10.83 0.13
N VAL A 25 4.63 -11.96 -0.13
CA VAL A 25 5.68 -11.99 -1.15
C VAL A 25 4.96 -11.70 -2.46
N ALA A 26 4.92 -10.43 -2.86
CA ALA A 26 4.49 -10.07 -4.20
C ALA A 26 5.52 -10.69 -5.15
N PRO A 27 5.11 -11.47 -6.16
CA PRO A 27 6.06 -12.08 -7.08
C PRO A 27 6.94 -11.03 -7.76
N HIS A 28 6.47 -9.78 -7.88
CA HIS A 28 7.11 -8.69 -8.59
C HIS A 28 7.12 -7.40 -7.76
N ALA A 29 8.28 -6.75 -7.66
CA ALA A 29 8.56 -5.56 -6.84
C ALA A 29 7.79 -4.28 -7.23
N HIS A 30 6.92 -4.36 -8.25
CA HIS A 30 6.19 -3.23 -8.83
C HIS A 30 4.69 -3.20 -8.49
N GLN A 31 4.20 -4.11 -7.65
CA GLN A 31 2.79 -4.11 -7.22
C GLN A 31 2.65 -3.42 -5.86
N LEU A 32 2.03 -2.25 -5.87
CA LEU A 32 1.70 -1.50 -4.65
C LEU A 32 0.45 -2.10 -4.01
N GLY A 33 0.45 -2.21 -2.69
CA GLY A 33 -0.75 -2.57 -1.94
C GLY A 33 -1.80 -1.44 -1.98
N THR A 34 -3.07 -1.78 -1.74
CA THR A 34 -4.17 -0.80 -1.66
C THR A 34 -3.87 0.35 -0.69
N ALA A 35 -3.23 0.06 0.44
CA ALA A 35 -2.84 1.07 1.43
C ALA A 35 -1.76 2.01 0.90
N GLU A 36 -0.74 1.50 0.20
CA GLU A 36 0.32 2.32 -0.39
C GLU A 36 -0.24 3.24 -1.48
N VAL A 37 -1.13 2.70 -2.33
CA VAL A 37 -1.87 3.48 -3.33
C VAL A 37 -2.67 4.60 -2.66
N ALA A 38 -3.42 4.30 -1.60
CA ALA A 38 -4.21 5.30 -0.88
C ALA A 38 -3.35 6.41 -0.26
N ILE A 39 -2.18 6.07 0.33
CA ILE A 39 -1.24 7.05 0.88
C ILE A 39 -0.79 8.02 -0.22
N MET A 40 -0.42 7.51 -1.40
CA MET A 40 -0.01 8.38 -2.52
C MET A 40 -1.16 9.24 -3.04
N VAL A 41 -2.38 8.71 -3.12
CA VAL A 41 -3.56 9.51 -3.53
C VAL A 41 -3.81 10.65 -2.56
N LEU A 42 -3.71 10.41 -1.25
CA LEU A 42 -3.88 11.45 -0.24
C LEU A 42 -2.79 12.51 -0.35
N ALA A 43 -1.53 12.12 -0.57
CA ALA A 43 -0.44 13.06 -0.80
C ALA A 43 -0.66 13.90 -2.07
N LEU A 44 -1.12 13.29 -3.17
CA LEU A 44 -1.46 14.00 -4.41
C LEU A 44 -2.62 14.98 -4.25
N ALA A 45 -3.54 14.68 -3.33
CA ALA A 45 -4.65 15.56 -2.97
C ALA A 45 -4.27 16.67 -1.96
N ASN A 46 -2.98 16.83 -1.62
CA ASN A 46 -2.49 17.71 -0.54
C ASN A 46 -3.01 17.37 0.88
N GLU A 47 -3.57 16.18 1.08
CA GLU A 47 -4.02 15.66 2.37
C GLU A 47 -2.84 15.01 3.12
N VAL A 48 -1.81 15.80 3.41
CA VAL A 48 -0.51 15.33 3.94
C VAL A 48 -0.65 14.71 5.34
N ASP A 49 -1.49 15.27 6.21
CA ASP A 49 -1.73 14.74 7.55
C ASP A 49 -2.40 13.35 7.50
N ALA A 50 -3.42 13.21 6.66
CA ALA A 50 -4.10 11.93 6.45
C ALA A 50 -3.15 10.88 5.84
N SER A 51 -2.36 11.28 4.83
CA SER A 51 -1.32 10.45 4.22
C SER A 51 -0.34 9.92 5.27
N THR A 52 0.18 10.81 6.12
CA THR A 52 1.16 10.48 7.16
C THR A 52 0.57 9.53 8.21
N LYS A 53 -0.65 9.82 8.69
CA LYS A 53 -1.34 8.97 9.67
C LYS A 53 -1.59 7.57 9.11
N LEU A 54 -2.02 7.47 7.85
CA LEU A 54 -2.26 6.19 7.19
C LEU A 54 -0.96 5.41 7.01
N GLU A 55 0.14 6.06 6.61
CA GLU A 55 1.46 5.43 6.48
C GLU A 55 1.93 4.87 7.83
N GLN A 56 1.89 5.67 8.90
CA GLN A 56 2.29 5.23 10.24
C GLN A 56 1.44 4.08 10.76
N HIS A 57 0.12 4.14 10.56
CA HIS A 57 -0.79 3.08 10.95
C HIS A 57 -0.47 1.78 10.17
N PHE A 58 -0.23 1.91 8.86
CA PHE A 58 0.09 0.78 8.00
C PHE A 58 1.41 0.09 8.40
N ILE A 59 2.44 0.87 8.74
CA ILE A 59 3.72 0.34 9.25
C ILE A 59 3.50 -0.44 10.56
N LYS A 60 2.80 0.14 11.54
CA LYS A 60 2.52 -0.53 12.82
C LYS A 60 1.72 -1.82 12.64
N PHE A 61 0.69 -1.78 11.79
CA PHE A 61 -0.11 -2.96 11.46
C PHE A 61 0.75 -4.05 10.82
N ARG A 62 1.60 -3.70 9.85
CA ARG A 62 2.51 -4.63 9.18
C ARG A 62 3.44 -5.30 10.19
N ASP A 63 4.06 -4.51 11.07
CA ASP A 63 5.03 -5.01 12.03
C ASP A 63 4.35 -5.97 13.03
N ALA A 64 3.17 -5.61 13.54
CA ALA A 64 2.36 -6.48 14.41
C ALA A 64 1.94 -7.78 13.71
N TYR A 65 1.53 -7.70 12.43
CA TYR A 65 1.17 -8.87 11.64
C TYR A 65 2.36 -9.82 11.42
N LEU A 66 3.54 -9.28 11.09
CA LEU A 66 4.75 -10.08 10.88
C LEU A 66 5.22 -10.76 12.18
N LEU A 67 5.12 -10.07 13.32
CA LEU A 67 5.36 -10.66 14.65
C LEU A 67 4.39 -11.82 14.94
N GLY A 68 3.10 -11.61 14.71
CA GLY A 68 2.07 -12.66 14.88
C GLY A 68 2.28 -13.87 13.97
N LYS A 69 2.73 -13.65 12.72
CA LYS A 69 3.02 -14.72 11.76
C LYS A 69 4.25 -15.54 12.17
N ARG A 70 5.30 -14.92 12.72
CA ARG A 70 6.50 -15.63 13.22
C ARG A 70 6.18 -16.60 14.37
N ASN A 71 5.19 -16.28 15.20
CA ASN A 71 4.81 -17.11 16.34
C ASN A 71 3.94 -18.33 15.98
N LYS A 72 3.48 -18.47 14.74
CA LYS A 72 2.67 -19.62 14.30
C LYS A 72 3.48 -20.85 13.85
N GLY A 73 4.80 -20.83 14.02
CA GLY A 73 5.72 -21.84 13.51
C GLY A 73 6.50 -22.66 14.54
N ARG A 74 6.19 -22.58 15.84
CA ARG A 74 6.83 -23.43 16.84
C ARG A 74 5.89 -24.61 17.17
N PRO A 75 6.12 -25.83 16.63
CA PRO A 75 5.61 -27.02 17.29
C PRO A 75 6.37 -27.18 18.62
N GLU A 76 5.64 -27.59 19.66
CA GLU A 76 6.21 -28.09 20.92
C GLU A 76 7.11 -29.31 20.67
#